data_AF-A0A9J6ZFG5-F1
#
_entry.id   AF-A0A9J6ZFG5-F1
#
_cell.length_a   1.000
_cell.length_b   1.000
_cell.length_c   1.000
_cell.angle_alpha   90.00
_cell.angle_beta   90.00
_cell.angle_gamma   90.00
#
_symmetry.space_group_name_H-M   'P 1'
#
loop_
_entity.id
_entity.type
_entity.pdbx_description
1 polymer ?
#
loop_
_entity_poly.entity_id
_entity_poly.type
_entity_poly.pdbx_seq_one_letter_code
_entity_poly.pdbx_strand_id
1 'polypeptide(L)'
;MGKLSKEELDSIWKTCHLYAFLQSHLPLKLLNHIDTIEAEKDQLIDNVAQLQKELNGMKLSLERATSDANEWEKAYFNLRDNRTPEKVVLPQDVVKAIDNFMKTTSVNYLMYALTTKDSVIIETDRLKVLRGFAHQNGGLLIQALVNGYTVEEEPTTEERIKNKLYEELMLQKILYPIDVNKLAQNLTLAIREILAEDAVKQHDS
;
A
#
# COMPACT_ATOMS: atom_id res chain seq x y z
N MET A 1 96.90 -1.58 -56.59
CA MET A 1 95.77 -1.95 -55.73
C MET A 1 95.64 -0.90 -54.64
N GLY A 2 94.56 -0.11 -54.64
CA GLY A 2 94.34 0.93 -53.63
C GLY A 2 93.99 0.31 -52.28
N LYS A 3 94.65 0.74 -51.20
CA LYS A 3 94.26 0.39 -49.84
C LYS A 3 93.12 1.30 -49.42
N LEU A 4 92.03 0.71 -48.94
CA LEU A 4 90.92 1.47 -48.33
C LEU A 4 91.44 2.21 -47.10
N SER A 5 90.94 3.42 -46.91
CA SER A 5 91.16 4.21 -45.71
C SER A 5 90.44 3.57 -44.52
N LYS A 6 90.91 3.88 -43.31
CA LYS A 6 90.27 3.41 -42.06
C LYS A 6 88.81 3.84 -41.97
N GLU A 7 88.50 5.05 -42.45
CA GLU A 7 87.14 5.60 -42.45
C GLU A 7 86.18 4.81 -43.36
N GLU A 8 86.66 4.36 -44.52
CA GLU A 8 85.88 3.51 -45.43
C GLU A 8 85.63 2.13 -44.83
N LEU A 9 86.61 1.54 -44.16
CA LEU A 9 86.45 0.25 -43.47
C LEU A 9 85.47 0.34 -42.29
N ASP A 10 85.55 1.41 -41.48
CA ASP A 10 84.63 1.65 -40.37
C ASP A 10 83.19 1.89 -40.87
N SER A 11 83.02 2.58 -42.01
CA SER A 11 81.72 2.79 -42.65
C SER A 11 81.10 1.48 -43.14
N ILE A 12 81.88 0.63 -43.81
CA ILE A 12 81.43 -0.70 -44.26
C ILE A 12 81.04 -1.55 -43.05
N TRP A 13 81.86 -1.57 -42.00
CA TRP A 13 81.57 -2.36 -40.80
C TRP A 13 80.27 -1.92 -40.11
N LYS A 14 80.04 -0.62 -39.96
CA LYS A 14 78.79 -0.06 -39.44
C LYS A 14 77.58 -0.43 -40.30
N THR A 15 77.74 -0.37 -41.62
CA THR A 15 76.65 -0.70 -42.57
C THR A 15 76.31 -2.19 -42.52
N CYS A 16 77.31 -3.07 -42.44
CA CYS A 16 77.09 -4.51 -42.26
C CYS A 16 76.43 -4.84 -40.92
N HIS A 17 76.83 -4.19 -39.83
CA HIS A 17 76.18 -4.35 -38.52
C HIS A 17 74.73 -3.87 -38.50
N LEU A 18 74.45 -2.72 -39.13
CA LEU A 18 73.09 -2.22 -39.29
C LEU A 18 72.24 -3.18 -40.13
N TYR A 19 72.79 -3.69 -41.23
CA TYR A 19 72.10 -4.65 -42.09
C TYR A 19 71.80 -5.97 -41.36
N ALA A 20 72.77 -6.50 -40.61
CA ALA A 20 72.57 -7.69 -39.79
C ALA A 20 71.48 -7.47 -38.72
N PHE A 21 71.48 -6.32 -38.04
CA PHE A 21 70.45 -5.97 -37.05
C PHE A 21 69.05 -5.83 -37.69
N LEU A 22 68.97 -5.19 -38.86
CA LEU A 22 67.73 -5.03 -39.61
C LEU A 22 67.20 -6.36 -40.17
N GLN A 23 68.08 -7.31 -40.51
CA GLN A 23 67.67 -8.64 -40.98
C GLN A 23 67.30 -9.60 -39.85
N SER A 24 68.02 -9.58 -38.73
CA SER A 24 67.80 -10.58 -37.67
C SER A 24 66.82 -10.11 -36.60
N HIS A 25 66.93 -8.87 -36.12
CA HIS A 25 66.23 -8.46 -34.89
C HIS A 25 64.92 -7.73 -35.14
N LEU A 26 64.84 -6.90 -36.19
CA LEU A 26 63.63 -6.14 -36.47
C LEU A 26 62.44 -7.05 -36.88
N PRO A 27 62.61 -8.04 -37.78
CA PRO A 27 61.50 -8.89 -38.20
C PRO A 27 60.99 -9.79 -37.08
N LEU A 28 61.90 -10.34 -36.24
CA LEU A 28 61.51 -11.16 -35.09
C LEU A 28 60.72 -10.36 -34.05
N LYS A 29 61.12 -9.12 -33.75
CA LYS A 29 60.35 -8.27 -32.82
C LYS A 29 58.97 -7.91 -33.37
N LEU A 30 58.88 -7.61 -34.66
CA LEU A 30 57.60 -7.31 -35.31
C LEU A 30 56.68 -8.53 -35.30
N LEU A 31 57.21 -9.72 -35.59
CA LEU A 31 56.43 -10.96 -35.55
C LEU A 31 55.87 -11.23 -34.15
N ASN A 32 56.71 -11.13 -33.10
CA ASN A 32 56.26 -11.31 -31.72
C ASN A 32 55.17 -10.29 -31.32
N HIS A 33 55.28 -9.04 -31.79
CA HIS A 33 54.24 -8.04 -31.54
C HIS A 33 52.94 -8.36 -32.29
N ILE A 34 53.03 -8.86 -33.53
CA ILE A 34 51.86 -9.32 -34.29
C ILE A 34 51.17 -10.47 -33.55
N ASP A 35 51.93 -11.48 -33.12
CA ASP A 35 51.39 -12.63 -32.38
C ASP A 35 50.72 -12.18 -31.07
N THR A 36 51.32 -11.20 -30.37
CA THR A 36 50.74 -10.63 -29.14
C THR A 36 49.43 -9.89 -29.44
N ILE A 37 49.40 -9.08 -30.49
CA ILE A 37 48.21 -8.34 -30.91
C ILE A 37 47.09 -9.30 -31.35
N GLU A 38 47.44 -10.39 -32.05
CA GLU A 38 46.47 -11.41 -32.45
C GLU A 38 45.88 -12.13 -31.24
N ALA A 39 46.70 -12.50 -30.26
CA ALA A 39 46.22 -13.10 -29.01
C ALA A 39 45.30 -12.15 -28.21
N GLU A 40 45.68 -10.86 -28.11
CA GLU A 40 44.85 -9.84 -27.44
C GLU A 40 43.52 -9.62 -28.17
N LYS A 41 43.54 -9.62 -29.51
CA LYS A 41 42.32 -9.50 -30.32
C LYS A 41 41.37 -10.67 -30.08
N ASP A 42 41.88 -11.90 -30.07
CA ASP A 42 41.06 -13.09 -29.84
C ASP A 42 40.45 -13.06 -28.43
N GLN A 43 41.23 -12.65 -27.42
CA GLN A 43 40.72 -12.46 -26.07
C GLN A 43 39.62 -11.38 -25.99
N LEU A 44 39.75 -10.28 -26.73
CA LEU A 44 38.73 -9.23 -26.80
C LEU A 44 37.45 -9.73 -27.48
N ILE A 45 37.56 -10.58 -28.51
CA ILE A 45 36.41 -11.21 -29.17
C ILE A 45 35.64 -12.09 -28.18
N ASP A 46 36.35 -12.92 -27.41
CA ASP A 46 35.73 -13.78 -26.40
C ASP A 46 35.05 -12.98 -25.29
N ASN A 47 35.70 -11.91 -24.81
CA ASN A 47 35.11 -11.00 -23.82
C ASN A 47 33.84 -10.32 -24.34
N VAL A 48 33.83 -9.87 -25.60
CA VAL A 48 32.64 -9.29 -26.22
C VAL A 48 31.52 -10.31 -26.33
N ALA A 49 31.82 -11.55 -26.72
CA ALA A 49 30.83 -12.63 -26.78
C ALA A 49 30.24 -12.95 -25.40
N GLN A 50 31.08 -12.97 -24.35
CA GLN A 50 30.62 -13.17 -22.97
C GLN A 50 29.70 -12.03 -22.51
N LEU A 51 30.11 -10.77 -22.72
CA LEU A 51 29.31 -9.61 -22.34
C LEU A 51 27.97 -9.57 -23.08
N GLN A 52 27.93 -9.97 -24.35
CA GLN A 52 26.68 -10.10 -25.10
C GLN A 52 25.75 -11.15 -24.49
N LYS A 53 26.29 -12.29 -24.05
CA LYS A 53 25.52 -13.33 -23.37
C LYS A 53 24.96 -12.84 -22.03
N GLU A 54 25.77 -12.16 -21.23
CA GLU A 54 25.36 -11.58 -19.95
C GLU A 54 24.27 -10.51 -20.15
N LEU A 55 24.46 -9.61 -21.12
CA LEU A 55 23.48 -8.57 -21.45
C LEU A 55 22.13 -9.18 -21.86
N ASN A 56 22.14 -10.22 -22.68
CA ASN A 56 20.91 -10.92 -23.07
C ASN A 56 20.24 -11.62 -21.88
N GLY A 57 21.03 -12.22 -20.97
CA GLY A 57 20.53 -12.80 -19.74
C GLY A 57 19.87 -11.76 -18.82
N MET A 58 20.50 -10.59 -18.66
CA MET A 58 19.96 -9.49 -17.87
C MET A 58 18.67 -8.93 -18.48
N LYS A 59 18.60 -8.77 -19.81
CA LYS A 59 17.37 -8.33 -20.49
C LYS A 59 16.19 -9.26 -20.23
N LEU A 60 16.40 -10.57 -20.38
CA LEU A 60 15.35 -11.56 -20.08
C LEU A 60 14.92 -11.52 -18.61
N SER A 61 15.86 -11.32 -17.68
CA SER A 61 15.53 -11.19 -16.26
C SER A 61 14.71 -9.92 -15.98
N LEU A 62 15.04 -8.81 -16.66
CA LEU A 62 14.30 -7.55 -16.52
C LEU A 62 12.87 -7.67 -17.07
N GLU A 63 12.70 -8.31 -18.21
CA GLU A 63 11.38 -8.58 -18.81
C GLU A 63 10.50 -9.40 -17.85
N ARG A 64 11.05 -10.44 -17.23
CA ARG A 64 10.34 -11.24 -16.21
C ARG A 64 9.95 -10.40 -15.00
N ALA A 65 10.89 -9.65 -14.43
CA ALA A 65 10.61 -8.80 -13.28
C ALA A 65 9.54 -7.73 -13.58
N THR A 66 9.54 -7.20 -14.80
CA THR A 66 8.52 -6.24 -15.25
C THR A 66 7.15 -6.90 -15.41
N SER A 67 7.10 -8.13 -15.95
CA SER A 67 5.87 -8.93 -16.02
C SER A 67 5.31 -9.20 -14.62
N ASP A 68 6.14 -9.67 -13.69
CA ASP A 68 5.76 -9.93 -12.31
C ASP A 68 5.23 -8.67 -11.63
N ALA A 69 5.91 -7.52 -11.81
CA ALA A 69 5.47 -6.24 -11.26
C ALA A 69 4.07 -5.84 -11.76
N ASN A 70 3.79 -6.04 -13.05
CA ASN A 70 2.47 -5.76 -13.63
C ASN A 70 1.39 -6.71 -13.07
N GLU A 71 1.72 -7.97 -12.79
CA GLU A 71 0.80 -8.91 -12.14
C GLU A 71 0.47 -8.49 -10.71
N TRP A 72 1.49 -8.10 -9.93
CA TRP A 72 1.31 -7.58 -8.58
C TRP A 72 0.49 -6.30 -8.56
N GLU A 73 0.72 -5.39 -9.51
CA GLU A 73 -0.06 -4.16 -9.64
C GLU A 73 -1.54 -4.48 -9.89
N LYS A 74 -1.85 -5.38 -10.83
CA LYS A 74 -3.22 -5.84 -11.07
C LYS A 74 -3.84 -6.50 -9.85
N ALA A 75 -3.10 -7.37 -9.15
CA ALA A 75 -3.58 -8.03 -7.95
C ALA A 75 -3.89 -7.01 -6.83
N TYR A 76 -3.04 -5.99 -6.68
CA TYR A 76 -3.24 -4.91 -5.72
C TYR A 76 -4.49 -4.08 -6.05
N PHE A 77 -4.67 -3.67 -7.31
CA PHE A 77 -5.88 -2.96 -7.73
C PHE A 77 -7.13 -3.80 -7.52
N ASN A 78 -7.11 -5.07 -7.90
CA ASN A 78 -8.23 -5.99 -7.66
C ASN A 78 -8.54 -6.14 -6.16
N LEU A 79 -7.53 -6.22 -5.29
CA LEU A 79 -7.75 -6.29 -3.83
C LEU A 79 -8.28 -4.98 -3.25
N ARG A 80 -7.83 -3.84 -3.79
CA ARG A 80 -8.33 -2.52 -3.39
C ARG A 80 -9.78 -2.31 -3.80
N ASP A 81 -10.11 -2.63 -5.05
CA ASP A 81 -11.43 -2.36 -5.63
C ASP A 81 -12.48 -3.38 -5.14
N ASN A 82 -12.08 -4.64 -4.89
CA ASN A 82 -12.98 -5.65 -4.32
C ASN A 82 -13.20 -5.52 -2.81
N ARG A 83 -12.39 -4.70 -2.11
CA ARG A 83 -12.68 -4.31 -0.73
C ARG A 83 -13.54 -3.06 -0.77
N THR A 84 -14.85 -3.22 -0.93
CA THR A 84 -15.77 -2.17 -0.46
C THR A 84 -15.51 -2.01 1.03
N PRO A 85 -15.00 -0.85 1.49
CA PRO A 85 -14.70 -0.67 2.90
C PRO A 85 -15.99 -0.90 3.70
N GLU A 86 -15.95 -1.87 4.61
CA GLU A 86 -17.07 -2.17 5.48
C GLU A 86 -17.32 -0.93 6.34
N LYS A 87 -18.46 -0.28 6.12
CA LYS A 87 -18.82 0.92 6.87
C LYS A 87 -19.10 0.54 8.31
N VAL A 88 -18.54 1.31 9.23
CA VAL A 88 -18.70 1.07 10.66
C VAL A 88 -20.00 1.70 11.14
N VAL A 89 -20.82 0.94 11.88
CA VAL A 89 -22.01 1.48 12.53
C VAL A 89 -21.56 2.30 13.74
N LEU A 90 -21.99 3.57 13.81
CA LEU A 90 -21.69 4.48 14.90
C LEU A 90 -22.96 5.05 15.54
N PRO A 91 -22.94 5.35 16.85
CA PRO A 91 -24.03 6.06 17.50
C PRO A 91 -24.31 7.41 16.84
N GLN A 92 -25.58 7.81 16.80
CA GLN A 92 -26.01 9.03 16.11
C GLN A 92 -25.26 10.29 16.59
N ASP A 93 -24.97 10.37 17.88
CA ASP A 93 -24.31 11.51 18.52
C ASP A 93 -22.86 11.65 18.02
N VAL A 94 -22.17 10.52 17.84
CA VAL A 94 -20.81 10.43 17.33
C VAL A 94 -20.79 10.83 15.86
N VAL A 95 -21.73 10.31 15.06
CA VAL A 95 -21.88 10.68 13.64
C VAL A 95 -22.08 12.18 13.48
N LYS A 96 -23.03 12.77 14.24
CA LYS A 96 -23.28 14.22 14.23
C LYS A 96 -22.02 15.00 14.62
N ALA A 97 -21.25 14.52 15.60
CA ALA A 97 -20.02 15.17 16.02
C ALA A 97 -18.93 15.09 14.93
N ILE A 98 -18.77 13.94 14.25
CA ILE A 98 -17.86 13.79 13.10
C ILE A 98 -18.26 14.73 11.97
N ASP A 99 -19.52 14.69 11.53
CA ASP A 99 -20.02 15.53 10.43
C ASP A 99 -19.82 17.02 10.72
N ASN A 100 -20.12 17.45 11.95
CA ASN A 100 -19.95 18.83 12.37
C ASN A 100 -18.47 19.26 12.36
N PHE A 101 -17.57 18.36 12.76
CA PHE A 101 -16.14 18.61 12.75
C PHE A 101 -15.53 18.59 11.34
N MET A 102 -16.00 17.68 10.48
CA MET A 102 -15.54 17.52 9.10
C MET A 102 -16.00 18.65 8.18
N LYS A 103 -17.07 19.38 8.52
CA LYS A 103 -17.49 20.60 7.80
C LYS A 103 -16.45 21.71 7.82
N THR A 104 -15.63 21.78 8.87
CA THR A 104 -14.69 22.89 9.09
C THR A 104 -13.23 22.49 8.96
N THR A 105 -12.92 21.19 8.88
CA THR A 105 -11.57 20.65 9.13
C THR A 105 -11.35 19.30 8.47
N SER A 106 -10.09 18.88 8.33
CA SER A 106 -9.71 17.59 7.72
C SER A 106 -9.64 16.44 8.74
N VAL A 107 -9.66 15.20 8.25
CA VAL A 107 -9.48 13.98 9.07
C VAL A 107 -8.18 14.02 9.86
N ASN A 108 -7.09 14.49 9.24
CA ASN A 108 -5.78 14.61 9.91
C ASN A 108 -5.83 15.56 11.11
N TYR A 109 -6.56 16.67 10.97
CA TYR A 109 -6.73 17.62 12.07
C TYR A 109 -7.60 17.02 13.19
N LEU A 110 -8.65 16.26 12.85
CA LEU A 110 -9.45 15.54 13.85
C LEU A 110 -8.60 14.54 14.64
N MET A 111 -7.79 13.74 13.94
CA MET A 111 -6.88 12.78 14.58
C MET A 111 -5.85 13.47 15.50
N TYR A 112 -5.31 14.59 15.06
CA TYR A 112 -4.46 15.43 15.91
C TYR A 112 -5.21 15.95 17.14
N ALA A 113 -6.44 16.44 16.98
CA ALA A 113 -7.25 16.97 18.07
C ALA A 113 -7.69 15.91 19.10
N LEU A 114 -7.86 14.67 18.66
CA LEU A 114 -8.15 13.52 19.54
C LEU A 114 -6.92 13.09 20.37
N THR A 115 -5.71 13.36 19.89
CA THR A 115 -4.45 12.91 20.54
C THR A 115 -3.78 13.98 21.39
N THR A 116 -4.12 15.27 21.22
CA THR A 116 -3.55 16.36 22.02
C THR A 116 -4.32 16.54 23.34
N LYS A 117 -3.64 16.42 24.49
CA LYS A 117 -4.21 16.75 25.81
C LYS A 117 -4.39 18.26 25.96
N ASP A 118 -5.65 18.69 26.11
CA ASP A 118 -6.28 19.88 26.74
C ASP A 118 -5.61 21.27 26.78
N SER A 119 -4.37 21.48 26.38
CA SER A 119 -3.69 22.78 26.52
C SER A 119 -3.62 23.61 25.24
N VAL A 120 -3.90 23.04 24.06
CA VAL A 120 -3.69 23.73 22.77
C VAL A 120 -5.00 23.96 21.99
N ILE A 121 -6.05 23.19 22.27
CA ILE A 121 -7.29 23.21 21.48
C ILE A 121 -8.46 23.56 22.40
N ILE A 122 -9.22 24.59 22.04
CA ILE A 122 -10.46 24.95 22.73
C ILE A 122 -11.40 23.74 22.64
N GLU A 123 -11.68 23.14 23.80
CA GLU A 123 -12.47 21.92 23.87
C GLU A 123 -13.94 22.24 23.55
N THR A 124 -14.39 21.81 22.37
CA THR A 124 -15.78 21.97 21.93
C THR A 124 -16.62 20.77 22.35
N ASP A 125 -17.93 20.94 22.54
CA ASP A 125 -18.83 19.84 22.96
C ASP A 125 -18.75 18.63 22.01
N ARG A 126 -18.61 18.88 20.70
CA ARG A 126 -18.36 17.84 19.69
C ARG A 126 -17.05 17.07 19.93
N LEU A 127 -15.97 17.75 20.32
CA LEU A 127 -14.69 17.10 20.59
C LEU A 127 -14.76 16.25 21.87
N LYS A 128 -15.53 16.70 22.87
CA LYS A 128 -15.81 15.91 24.09
C LYS A 128 -16.53 14.60 23.76
N VAL A 129 -17.57 14.66 22.92
CA VAL A 129 -18.29 13.46 22.47
C VAL A 129 -17.34 12.49 21.77
N LEU A 130 -16.52 12.98 20.84
CA LEU A 130 -15.58 12.14 20.09
C LEU A 130 -14.48 11.55 20.98
N ARG A 131 -13.94 12.33 21.94
CA ARG A 131 -12.94 11.82 22.90
C ARG A 131 -13.54 10.82 23.89
N GLY A 132 -14.74 11.08 24.38
CA GLY A 132 -15.47 10.16 25.26
C GLY A 132 -15.71 8.82 24.57
N PHE A 133 -16.14 8.84 23.31
CA PHE A 133 -16.30 7.63 22.52
C PHE A 133 -14.95 6.96 22.20
N ALA A 134 -13.93 7.72 21.80
CA ALA A 134 -12.60 7.19 21.48
C ALA A 134 -11.90 6.53 22.66
N HIS A 135 -12.21 6.94 23.89
CA HIS A 135 -11.62 6.35 25.10
C HIS A 135 -11.92 4.84 25.22
N GLN A 136 -13.12 4.42 24.80
CA GLN A 136 -13.54 3.02 24.85
C GLN A 136 -13.53 2.36 23.46
N ASN A 137 -13.71 3.14 22.39
CA ASN A 137 -13.95 2.66 21.03
C ASN A 137 -12.99 3.29 20.00
N GLY A 138 -11.77 3.68 20.41
CA GLY A 138 -10.84 4.41 19.55
C GLY A 138 -10.52 3.71 18.22
N GLY A 139 -10.40 2.37 18.23
CA GLY A 139 -10.20 1.59 17.01
C GLY A 139 -11.38 1.68 16.04
N LEU A 140 -12.62 1.61 16.54
CA LEU A 140 -13.84 1.74 15.73
C LEU A 140 -13.96 3.15 15.15
N LEU A 141 -13.61 4.19 15.91
CA LEU A 141 -13.63 5.56 15.43
C LEU A 141 -12.60 5.77 14.29
N ILE A 142 -11.39 5.21 14.41
CA ILE A 142 -10.39 5.27 13.34
C ILE A 142 -10.89 4.54 12.10
N GLN A 143 -11.43 3.34 12.25
CA GLN A 143 -12.01 2.59 11.14
C GLN A 143 -13.14 3.37 10.47
N ALA A 144 -14.03 3.99 11.24
CA ALA A 144 -15.09 4.83 10.71
C ALA A 144 -14.57 6.03 9.90
N LEU A 145 -13.46 6.66 10.34
CA LEU A 145 -12.86 7.79 9.64
C LEU A 145 -12.14 7.38 8.35
N VAL A 146 -11.64 6.13 8.26
CA VAL A 146 -10.91 5.61 7.08
C VAL A 146 -11.85 4.93 6.08
N ASN A 147 -12.77 4.11 6.58
CA ASN A 147 -13.67 3.24 5.81
C ASN A 147 -15.06 3.85 5.59
N GLY A 148 -15.39 4.93 6.30
CA GLY A 148 -16.74 5.50 6.36
C GLY A 148 -17.61 4.87 7.44
N TYR A 149 -18.76 5.49 7.70
CA TYR A 149 -19.69 5.08 8.75
C TYR A 149 -21.15 5.08 8.29
N THR A 150 -21.97 4.35 9.05
CA THR A 150 -23.44 4.40 9.01
C THR A 150 -23.96 4.73 10.42
N VAL A 151 -25.16 5.31 10.49
CA VAL A 151 -25.80 5.65 11.77
C VAL A 151 -26.44 4.38 12.35
N GLU A 152 -26.27 4.15 13.64
CA GLU A 152 -27.05 3.17 14.39
C GLU A 152 -28.54 3.52 14.29
N GLU A 153 -29.34 2.70 13.61
CA GLU A 153 -30.78 2.89 13.50
C GLU A 153 -31.42 2.76 14.88
N GLU A 154 -32.29 3.70 15.27
CA GLU A 154 -33.04 3.56 16.52
C GLU A 154 -33.85 2.25 16.49
N PRO A 155 -33.81 1.44 17.56
CA PRO A 155 -34.56 0.20 17.60
C PRO A 155 -36.04 0.51 17.37
N THR A 156 -36.65 -0.25 16.46
CA THR A 156 -38.06 -0.07 16.11
C THR A 156 -38.95 -0.17 17.34
N THR A 157 -40.15 0.43 17.32
CA THR A 157 -41.10 0.32 18.45
C THR A 157 -41.34 -1.13 18.87
N GLU A 158 -41.34 -2.05 17.89
CA GLU A 158 -41.45 -3.49 18.10
C GLU A 158 -40.24 -4.07 18.83
N GLU A 159 -39.01 -3.70 18.44
CA GLU A 159 -37.78 -4.10 19.15
C GLU A 159 -37.68 -3.51 20.56
N ARG A 160 -38.11 -2.26 20.75
CA ARG A 160 -38.18 -1.64 22.08
C ARG A 160 -39.15 -2.38 23.00
N ILE A 161 -40.31 -2.78 22.47
CA ILE A 161 -41.29 -3.60 23.21
C ILE A 161 -40.70 -4.97 23.48
N LYS A 162 -40.12 -5.64 22.47
CA LYS A 162 -39.47 -6.95 22.60
C LYS A 162 -38.38 -6.96 23.66
N ASN A 163 -37.47 -5.98 23.65
CA ASN A 163 -36.35 -5.92 24.59
C ASN A 163 -36.83 -5.71 26.02
N LYS A 164 -37.76 -4.77 26.25
CA LYS A 164 -38.38 -4.59 27.57
C LYS A 164 -39.11 -5.84 28.04
N LEU A 165 -39.79 -6.51 27.12
CA LEU A 165 -40.56 -7.71 27.46
C LEU A 165 -39.63 -8.89 27.80
N TYR A 166 -38.50 -9.01 27.10
CA TYR A 166 -37.42 -9.95 27.47
C TYR A 166 -36.84 -9.64 28.84
N GLU A 167 -36.53 -8.38 29.13
CA GLU A 167 -36.00 -7.93 30.42
C GLU A 167 -36.97 -8.27 31.57
N GLU A 168 -38.26 -7.95 31.42
CA GLU A 168 -39.25 -8.22 32.47
C GLU A 168 -39.53 -9.70 32.64
N LEU A 169 -39.57 -10.48 31.55
CA LEU A 169 -39.74 -11.94 31.65
C LEU A 169 -38.57 -12.59 32.39
N MET A 170 -37.34 -12.13 32.13
CA MET A 170 -36.15 -12.57 32.83
C MET A 170 -36.16 -12.18 34.31
N LEU A 171 -36.56 -10.94 34.64
CA LEU A 171 -36.69 -10.49 36.03
C LEU A 171 -37.76 -11.25 36.80
N GLN A 172 -38.86 -11.60 36.15
CA GLN A 172 -39.95 -12.39 36.74
C GLN A 172 -39.68 -13.90 36.74
N LYS A 173 -38.52 -14.35 36.23
CA LYS A 173 -38.10 -15.76 36.13
C LYS A 173 -39.11 -16.64 35.39
N ILE A 174 -39.82 -16.07 34.42
CA ILE A 174 -40.80 -16.82 33.62
C ILE A 174 -40.02 -17.60 32.56
N LEU A 175 -39.85 -18.90 32.81
CA LEU A 175 -39.06 -19.84 31.98
C LEU A 175 -39.88 -20.61 30.94
N TYR A 176 -41.18 -20.31 30.79
CA TYR A 176 -42.04 -20.99 29.83
C TYR A 176 -41.67 -20.60 28.38
N PRO A 177 -41.90 -21.48 27.38
CA PRO A 177 -41.62 -21.19 25.97
C PRO A 177 -42.64 -20.19 25.42
N ILE A 178 -42.49 -18.93 25.84
CA ILE A 178 -43.23 -17.80 25.30
C ILE A 178 -42.40 -17.29 24.12
N ASP A 179 -43.00 -17.30 22.93
CA ASP A 179 -42.41 -16.66 21.76
C ASP A 179 -42.51 -15.13 21.92
N VAL A 180 -41.47 -14.55 22.51
CA VAL A 180 -41.39 -13.13 22.83
C VAL A 180 -41.51 -12.27 21.57
N ASN A 181 -41.08 -12.78 20.40
CA ASN A 181 -41.21 -12.05 19.14
C ASN A 181 -42.69 -11.92 18.76
N LYS A 182 -43.43 -13.04 18.78
CA LYS A 182 -44.86 -13.05 18.46
C LYS A 182 -45.67 -12.23 19.46
N LEU A 183 -45.30 -12.25 20.73
CA LEU A 183 -45.97 -11.46 21.76
C LEU A 183 -45.71 -9.95 21.58
N ALA A 184 -44.47 -9.56 21.29
CA ALA A 184 -44.12 -8.17 21.02
C ALA A 184 -44.86 -7.62 19.78
N GLN A 185 -45.01 -8.42 18.73
CA GLN A 185 -45.79 -8.06 17.55
C GLN A 185 -47.27 -7.83 17.89
N ASN A 186 -47.90 -8.78 18.58
CA ASN A 186 -49.31 -8.67 18.97
C ASN A 186 -49.57 -7.46 19.89
N LEU A 187 -48.66 -7.20 20.85
CA LEU A 187 -48.76 -6.02 21.72
C LEU A 187 -48.57 -4.71 20.94
N THR A 188 -47.62 -4.68 20.00
CA THR A 188 -47.41 -3.49 19.16
C THR A 188 -48.66 -3.18 18.33
N LEU A 189 -49.32 -4.20 17.77
CA LEU A 189 -50.57 -4.04 17.04
C LEU A 189 -51.72 -3.57 17.94
N ALA A 190 -51.91 -4.20 19.10
CA ALA A 190 -52.95 -3.84 20.04
C ALA A 190 -52.79 -2.40 20.58
N ILE A 191 -51.55 -1.98 20.89
CA ILE A 191 -51.27 -0.61 21.33
C ILE A 191 -51.57 0.39 20.21
N ARG A 192 -51.22 0.07 18.95
CA ARG A 192 -51.54 0.93 17.80
C ARG A 192 -53.04 1.07 17.59
N GLU A 193 -53.80 0.00 17.77
CA GLU A 193 -55.26 0.00 17.64
C GLU A 193 -55.93 0.85 18.72
N ILE A 194 -55.53 0.69 20.00
CA ILE A 194 -56.05 1.49 21.11
C ILE A 194 -55.70 2.98 20.94
N LEU A 195 -54.46 3.30 20.56
CA LEU A 195 -54.05 4.69 20.33
C LEU A 195 -54.80 5.32 19.15
N ALA A 196 -55.12 4.54 18.11
CA ALA A 196 -55.92 5.01 16.98
C ALA A 196 -57.38 5.27 17.40
N GLU A 197 -57.97 4.40 18.22
CA GLU A 197 -59.32 4.60 18.77
C GLU A 197 -59.42 5.82 19.69
N ASP A 198 -58.42 6.05 20.54
CA ASP A 198 -58.39 7.20 21.45
C ASP A 198 -58.17 8.52 20.70
N ALA A 199 -57.40 8.52 19.62
CA ALA A 199 -57.23 9.68 18.74
C ALA A 199 -58.54 10.07 18.04
N VAL A 200 -59.37 9.10 17.65
CA VAL A 200 -60.69 9.35 17.06
C VAL A 200 -61.66 9.93 18.10
N LYS A 201 -61.68 9.38 19.32
CA LYS A 201 -62.56 9.87 20.41
C LYS A 201 -62.23 11.29 20.88
N GLN A 202 -60.95 11.68 20.83
CA GLN A 202 -60.53 13.06 21.15
C GLN A 202 -60.87 14.08 20.06
N HIS A 203 -61.12 13.65 18.83
CA HIS A 203 -61.45 14.53 17.71
C HIS A 203 -62.96 14.79 17.56
N ASP A 204 -63.79 13.95 18.18
CA ASP A 204 -65.26 14.04 18.23
C ASP A 204 -65.80 14.67 19.55
N SER A 205 -64.91 15.13 20.44
CA SER A 205 -65.23 15.88 21.68
C SER A 205 -64.89 17.36 21.54
#